data_AF-A0A438G0X1-F1
#
_entry.id   AF-A0A438G0X1-F1
#
_cell.length_a   1.000
_cell.length_b   1.000
_cell.length_c   1.000
_cell.angle_alpha   90.00
_cell.angle_beta   90.00
_cell.angle_gamma   90.00
#
_symmetry.space_group_name_H-M   'P 1'
#
loop_
_entity.id
_entity.type
_entity.pdbx_description
1 polymer ?
#
loop_
_entity_poly.entity_id
_entity_poly.type
_entity_poly.pdbx_seq_one_letter_code
_entity_poly.pdbx_strand_id
1 'polypeptide(L)' 'MDSDLDYALREDRPADLTGANTAKQRAAMKKWERSNRMSLMIMKHSIPKAIRGVIPEESQAKTFLDQIAN' A
#
# COMPACT_ATOMS: atom_id res chain seq x y z
N MET A 1 10.01 9.82 -13.46
CA MET A 1 10.34 8.92 -12.34
C MET A 1 9.03 8.59 -11.66
N ASP A 2 8.51 7.38 -11.87
CA ASP A 2 7.40 6.90 -11.05
C ASP A 2 7.89 6.90 -9.60
N SER A 3 7.22 7.66 -8.75
CA SER A 3 7.62 7.72 -7.36
C SER A 3 7.41 6.33 -6.77
N ASP A 4 8.42 5.77 -6.11
CA ASP A 4 8.26 4.48 -5.43
C ASP A 4 7.15 4.52 -4.35
N LEU A 5 6.61 5.71 -4.05
CA LEU A 5 5.60 5.94 -3.03
C LEU A 5 4.19 5.59 -3.51
N ASP A 6 3.79 5.97 -4.72
CA ASP A 6 2.43 5.76 -5.24
C ASP A 6 2.25 4.45 -6.03
N TYR A 7 3.32 3.67 -6.17
CA TYR A 7 3.30 2.40 -6.90
C TYR A 7 2.17 1.45 -6.44
N ALA A 8 1.99 1.26 -5.13
CA ALA A 8 0.93 0.41 -4.57
C ALA A 8 -0.47 1.02 -4.63
N LEU A 9 -0.59 2.32 -4.95
CA LEU A 9 -1.88 2.97 -5.20
C LEU A 9 -2.32 2.78 -6.65
N ARG A 10 -1.36 2.63 -7.58
CA ARG A 10 -1.60 2.45 -9.02
C ARG A 10 -1.72 0.97 -9.40
N GLU A 11 -0.81 0.16 -8.91
CA GLU A 11 -0.69 -1.26 -9.25
C GLU A 11 -1.38 -2.14 -8.22
N ASP A 12 -2.05 -3.18 -8.70
CA ASP A 12 -2.64 -4.19 -7.83
C ASP A 12 -1.56 -5.03 -7.13
N ARG A 13 -1.93 -5.62 -5.98
CA ARG A 13 -1.02 -6.45 -5.21
C ARG A 13 -0.50 -7.60 -6.09
N PRO A 14 0.83 -7.75 -6.24
CA PRO A 14 1.40 -8.90 -6.92
C PRO A 14 0.98 -10.21 -6.25
N ALA A 15 0.89 -11.29 -7.02
CA ALA A 15 0.64 -12.62 -6.46
C ALA A 15 1.72 -13.01 -5.44
N ASP A 16 1.33 -13.74 -4.42
CA ASP A 16 2.24 -14.19 -3.37
C ASP A 16 3.43 -14.96 -3.94
N LEU A 17 4.60 -14.69 -3.36
CA LEU A 17 5.83 -15.31 -3.82
C LEU A 17 5.87 -16.79 -3.43
N THR A 18 6.05 -17.66 -4.41
CA THR A 18 6.37 -19.09 -4.22
C THR A 18 7.89 -19.32 -4.35
N GLY A 19 8.36 -20.53 -4.01
CA GLY A 19 9.78 -20.88 -4.11
C GLY A 19 10.39 -20.69 -5.51
N ALA A 20 9.57 -20.80 -6.57
CA ALA A 20 9.98 -20.68 -7.97
C ALA A 20 10.06 -19.23 -8.49
N ASN A 21 9.74 -18.22 -7.68
CA ASN A 21 9.67 -16.84 -8.17
C ASN A 21 11.04 -16.28 -8.56
N THR A 22 11.08 -15.63 -9.72
CA THR A 22 12.25 -14.96 -10.28
C THR A 22 12.69 -13.76 -9.44
N ALA A 23 13.96 -13.36 -9.54
CA ALA A 23 14.49 -12.18 -8.86
C ALA A 23 13.68 -10.91 -9.18
N LYS A 24 13.19 -10.77 -10.42
CA LYS A 24 12.33 -9.67 -10.86
C LYS A 24 10.98 -9.66 -10.13
N GLN A 25 10.32 -10.81 -10.00
CA GLN A 25 9.05 -10.91 -9.26
C GLN A 25 9.25 -10.59 -7.78
N ARG A 26 10.33 -11.07 -7.16
CA ARG A 26 10.67 -10.76 -5.77
C ARG A 26 10.94 -9.26 -5.58
N ALA A 27 11.66 -8.63 -6.51
CA ALA A 27 11.91 -7.19 -6.48
C ALA A 27 10.63 -6.36 -6.65
N ALA A 28 9.73 -6.78 -7.55
CA ALA A 28 8.43 -6.14 -7.75
C ALA A 28 7.55 -6.22 -6.49
N MET A 29 7.46 -7.40 -5.86
CA MET A 29 6.75 -7.56 -4.58
C MET A 29 7.34 -6.65 -3.50
N LYS A 30 8.67 -6.64 -3.32
CA LYS A 30 9.33 -5.80 -2.32
C LYS A 30 9.10 -4.30 -2.57
N LYS A 31 9.11 -3.88 -3.83
CA LYS A 31 8.78 -2.49 -4.21
C LYS A 31 7.33 -2.17 -3.86
N TRP A 32 6.40 -3.06 -4.18
CA TRP A 32 4.99 -2.91 -3.85
C TRP A 32 4.74 -2.82 -2.33
N GLU A 33 5.32 -3.75 -1.55
CA GLU A 33 5.18 -3.76 -0.08
C GLU A 33 5.73 -2.48 0.56
N ARG A 34 6.88 -2.00 0.08
CA ARG A 34 7.48 -0.75 0.57
C ARG A 34 6.56 0.44 0.28
N SER A 35 6.10 0.56 -0.95
CA SER A 35 5.17 1.61 -1.39
C SER A 35 3.88 1.59 -0.56
N ASN A 36 3.30 0.40 -0.41
CA ASN A 36 2.08 0.17 0.36
C ASN A 36 2.21 0.63 1.82
N ARG A 37 3.30 0.21 2.49
CA ARG A 37 3.56 0.58 3.88
C ARG A 37 3.78 2.08 4.05
N MET A 38 4.55 2.70 3.16
CA MET A 38 4.82 4.13 3.23
C MET A 38 3.55 4.96 3.00
N SER A 39 2.75 4.58 2.00
CA SER A 39 1.47 5.25 1.71
C SER A 39 0.50 5.13 2.88
N LEU A 40 0.34 3.94 3.48
CA LEU A 40 -0.48 3.76 4.68
C LEU A 40 0.01 4.62 5.84
N MET A 41 1.32 4.69 6.06
CA MET A 41 1.88 5.52 7.13
C MET A 41 1.50 6.99 6.90
N ILE A 42 1.71 7.52 5.70
CA ILE A 42 1.39 8.92 5.36
C ILE A 42 -0.11 9.18 5.57
N MET A 43 -0.99 8.36 4.99
CA MET A 43 -2.44 8.55 5.10
C MET A 43 -2.94 8.44 6.54
N LYS A 44 -2.47 7.44 7.31
CA LYS A 44 -2.84 7.29 8.74
C LYS A 44 -2.33 8.45 9.60
N HIS A 45 -1.27 9.14 9.19
CA HIS A 45 -0.76 10.32 9.91
C HIS A 45 -1.47 11.61 9.47
N SER A 46 -1.98 11.69 8.25
CA SER A 46 -2.76 12.86 7.77
C SER A 46 -4.20 12.86 8.27
N ILE A 47 -4.72 11.72 8.73
CA ILE A 47 -6.09 11.58 9.26
C ILE A 47 -6.20 12.20 10.67
N PRO A 48 -7.14 13.13 10.88
CA PRO A 48 -7.41 13.70 12.21
C PRO A 48 -7.80 12.65 13.25
N LYS A 49 -7.35 12.84 14.50
CA LYS A 49 -7.64 11.91 15.62
C LYS A 49 -9.14 11.65 15.82
N ALA A 50 -9.99 12.64 15.54
CA ALA A 50 -11.43 12.56 15.69
C ALA A 50 -12.09 11.49 14.79
N ILE A 51 -11.50 11.20 13.63
CA ILE A 51 -12.04 10.22 12.67
C ILE A 51 -11.23 8.92 12.63
N ARG A 52 -10.05 8.87 13.27
CA ARG A 52 -9.16 7.70 13.25
C ARG A 52 -9.80 6.43 13.81
N GLY A 53 -10.68 6.54 14.80
CA GLY A 53 -11.35 5.38 15.41
C GLY A 53 -12.52 4.82 14.59
N VAL A 54 -12.95 5.53 13.55
CA VAL A 54 -14.07 5.15 12.68
C VAL A 54 -13.59 4.34 11.47
N ILE A 55 -12.35 4.58 11.03
CA ILE A 55 -11.78 3.95 9.85
C ILE A 55 -11.23 2.56 10.25
N PRO A 56 -11.66 1.48 9.58
CA PRO A 56 -11.13 0.15 9.82
C PRO A 56 -9.61 0.07 9.59
N GLU A 57 -8.94 -0.81 10.31
CA GLU A 57 -7.53 -1.12 10.01
C GLU A 57 -7.44 -1.83 8.66
N GLU A 58 -6.65 -1.28 7.76
CA GLU A 58 -6.43 -1.83 6.43
C GLU A 58 -4.94 -2.07 6.16
N SER A 59 -4.67 -3.15 5.45
CA SER A 59 -3.35 -3.64 5.07
C SER A 59 -2.92 -3.17 3.68
N GLN A 60 -3.88 -2.75 2.84
CA GLN A 60 -3.62 -2.23 1.49
C GLN A 60 -3.90 -0.73 1.40
N ALA A 61 -2.91 0.04 0.95
CA ALA A 61 -2.98 1.48 0.80
C ALA A 61 -4.11 1.91 -0.14
N LYS A 62 -4.31 1.17 -1.24
CA LYS A 62 -5.36 1.46 -2.23
C LYS A 62 -6.75 1.36 -1.60
N THR A 63 -7.05 0.23 -0.94
CA THR A 63 -8.31 0.04 -0.21
C THR A 63 -8.51 1.08 0.91
N PHE A 64 -7.45 1.41 1.64
CA PHE A 64 -7.52 2.44 2.68
C PHE A 64 -7.82 3.82 2.10
N LEU A 65 -7.22 4.15 0.95
CA LEU A 65 -7.50 5.40 0.23
C LEU A 65 -8.97 5.47 -0.19
N ASP A 66 -9.52 4.38 -0.72
CA ASP A 66 -10.92 4.30 -1.14
C ASP A 66 -11.88 4.51 0.05
N GLN A 67 -11.51 4.04 1.25
CA GLN A 67 -12.31 4.25 2.47
C GLN A 67 -12.33 5.70 2.95
N ILE A 68 -11.29 6.49 2.67
CA ILE A 68 -11.18 7.89 3.15
C ILE A 68 -11.56 8.93 2.08
N ALA A 69 -11.56 8.54 0.81
CA ALA A 69 -11.91 9.40 -0.32
C ALA A 69 -13.42 9.46 -0.60
N ASN A 70 -14.21 8.60 0.05
CA ASN A 70 -15.66 8.46 -0.15
C ASN A 70 -16.49 9.34 0.78
#